data_AF-A0AAV8XLQ4-F1
#
_entry.id   AF-A0AAV8XLQ4-F1
#
_cell.length_a   1.000
_cell.length_b   1.000
_cell.length_c   1.000
_cell.angle_alpha   90.00
_cell.angle_beta   90.00
_cell.angle_gamma   90.00
#
_symmetry.space_group_name_H-M   'P 1'
#
loop_
_entity.id
_entity.type
_entity.pdbx_description
1 polymer ?
#
loop_
_entity_poly.entity_id
_entity_poly.type
_entity_poly.pdbx_seq_one_letter_code
_entity_poly.pdbx_strand_id
1 'polypeptide(L)'
;MEFHSEDAIYPVGYVSTRYYGSLKDPTQKCMYTCKISDVNDLPRFEIASDDNCPPIVGDTPDVCHSLLLQRINDALSLNVVSTRPRGNEFFGLTHPTVLHLLQSSPGTRKCIYYKWCKFEVVKNADAYTEDNDAGLSYEYLQRSINFCKYKMAPDVLQKPDDYVDSKDGIHFF
;
A
#
# COMPACT_ATOMS: atom_id res chain seq x y z
N MET A 1 -10.23 4.74 -19.66
CA MET A 1 -10.32 4.24 -18.28
C MET A 1 -11.32 5.11 -17.55
N GLU A 2 -12.06 4.57 -16.59
CA GLU A 2 -13.12 5.30 -15.90
C GLU A 2 -12.61 5.82 -14.54
N PHE A 3 -13.21 6.90 -14.04
CA PHE A 3 -12.92 7.47 -12.70
C PHE A 3 -13.48 6.60 -11.54
N HIS A 4 -13.72 5.32 -11.79
CA HIS A 4 -14.10 4.32 -10.81
C HIS A 4 -13.79 2.92 -11.34
N SER A 5 -13.73 1.96 -10.43
CA SER A 5 -13.78 0.53 -10.69
C SER A 5 -14.95 -0.08 -9.90
N GLU A 6 -15.03 -1.40 -9.91
CA GLU A 6 -15.96 -2.13 -9.06
C GLU A 6 -15.73 -1.84 -7.56
N ASP A 7 -14.46 -1.69 -7.16
CA ASP A 7 -14.05 -1.64 -5.74
C ASP A 7 -13.70 -0.24 -5.24
N ALA A 8 -13.51 0.74 -6.14
CA ALA A 8 -13.05 2.08 -5.75
C ALA A 8 -13.62 3.18 -6.64
N ILE A 9 -13.72 4.39 -6.08
CA ILE A 9 -14.01 5.63 -6.80
C ILE A 9 -12.73 6.46 -6.81
N TYR A 10 -12.42 7.12 -7.94
CA TYR A 10 -11.19 7.88 -8.15
C TYR A 10 -11.49 9.38 -8.28
N PRO A 11 -11.73 10.08 -7.15
CA PRO A 11 -12.05 11.50 -7.15
C PRO A 11 -10.87 12.36 -7.59
N VAL A 12 -11.07 13.18 -8.61
CA VAL A 12 -10.07 14.18 -9.05
C VAL A 12 -9.82 15.19 -7.94
N GLY A 13 -8.55 15.47 -7.66
CA GLY A 13 -8.13 16.36 -6.57
C GLY A 13 -7.96 15.65 -5.22
N TYR A 14 -8.18 14.34 -5.15
CA TYR A 14 -7.90 13.56 -3.95
C TYR A 14 -6.42 13.58 -3.60
N VAL A 15 -6.16 13.77 -2.31
CA VAL A 15 -4.82 13.73 -1.73
C VAL A 15 -4.88 12.95 -0.43
N SER A 16 -3.97 12.01 -0.26
CA SER A 16 -3.75 11.31 1.01
C SER A 16 -2.26 11.23 1.31
N THR A 17 -1.93 10.99 2.58
CA THR A 17 -0.54 10.79 3.01
C THR A 17 -0.43 9.52 3.84
N ARG A 18 0.67 8.79 3.65
CA ARG A 18 0.98 7.56 4.38
C ARG A 18 2.49 7.49 4.65
N TYR A 19 2.87 7.00 5.82
CA TYR A 19 4.26 6.64 6.06
C TYR A 19 4.58 5.25 5.52
N TYR A 20 5.74 5.11 4.90
CA TYR A 20 6.24 3.83 4.40
C TYR A 20 7.78 3.87 4.28
N GLY A 21 8.41 2.85 3.70
CA GLY A 21 9.88 2.78 3.56
C GLY A 21 10.41 3.78 2.54
N SER A 22 11.52 4.45 2.85
CA SER A 22 12.18 5.39 1.93
C SER A 22 12.66 4.71 0.65
N LEU A 23 12.52 5.39 -0.49
CA LEU A 23 13.07 4.91 -1.77
C LEU A 23 14.60 4.95 -1.82
N LYS A 24 15.25 5.70 -0.93
CA LYS A 24 16.71 5.79 -0.83
C LYS A 24 17.27 4.75 0.12
N ASP A 25 16.60 4.54 1.24
CA ASP A 25 16.93 3.53 2.24
C ASP A 25 15.64 2.98 2.88
N PRO A 26 15.13 1.82 2.43
CA PRO A 26 13.89 1.26 2.96
C PRO A 26 13.91 0.89 4.44
N THR A 27 15.06 0.98 5.12
CA THR A 27 15.17 0.85 6.58
C THR A 27 14.88 2.15 7.34
N GLN A 28 14.61 3.23 6.61
CA GLN A 28 14.16 4.52 7.14
C GLN A 28 12.71 4.78 6.70
N LYS A 29 11.93 5.37 7.61
CA LYS A 29 10.53 5.75 7.38
C LYS A 29 10.48 7.11 6.69
N CYS A 30 9.70 7.24 5.64
CA CYS A 30 9.45 8.52 4.96
C CYS A 30 7.95 8.70 4.68
N MET A 31 7.54 9.93 4.33
CA MET A 31 6.14 10.23 4.04
C MET A 31 5.88 10.24 2.54
N TYR A 32 4.88 9.46 2.13
CA TYR A 32 4.35 9.45 0.78
C TYR A 32 3.08 10.27 0.69
N THR A 33 2.96 11.08 -0.36
CA THR A 33 1.74 11.78 -0.76
C THR A 33 1.18 11.12 -2.01
N CYS A 34 -0.03 10.59 -1.91
CA CYS A 34 -0.77 9.99 -3.01
C CYS A 34 -1.74 11.01 -3.58
N LYS A 35 -1.81 11.14 -4.91
CA LYS A 35 -2.71 12.08 -5.60
C LYS A 35 -3.46 11.43 -6.74
N ILE A 36 -4.69 11.88 -6.95
CA ILE A 36 -5.50 11.54 -8.13
C ILE A 36 -5.81 12.84 -8.87
N SER A 37 -5.44 12.88 -10.15
CA SER A 37 -5.63 14.03 -11.04
C SER A 37 -6.33 13.61 -12.33
N ASP A 38 -6.80 14.59 -13.09
CA ASP A 38 -7.33 14.40 -14.43
C ASP A 38 -6.29 14.86 -15.45
N VAL A 39 -5.95 13.98 -16.39
CA VAL A 39 -5.14 14.32 -17.56
C VAL A 39 -5.83 13.79 -18.81
N ASN A 40 -6.36 14.69 -19.63
CA ASN A 40 -7.09 14.38 -20.86
C ASN A 40 -8.31 13.46 -20.62
N ASP A 41 -9.15 13.80 -19.64
CA ASP A 41 -10.36 13.07 -19.26
C ASP A 41 -10.08 11.64 -18.75
N LEU A 42 -8.86 11.39 -18.27
CA LEU A 42 -8.41 10.11 -17.72
C LEU A 42 -7.84 10.32 -16.32
N PRO A 43 -8.12 9.39 -15.38
CA PRO A 43 -7.53 9.46 -14.06
C PRO A 43 -6.02 9.20 -14.14
N ARG A 44 -5.25 10.04 -13.46
CA ARG A 44 -3.81 9.90 -13.30
C ARG A 44 -3.45 9.83 -11.83
N PHE A 45 -2.69 8.79 -11.48
CA PHE A 45 -2.30 8.47 -10.13
C PHE A 45 -0.83 8.81 -9.92
N GLU A 46 -0.52 9.41 -8.77
CA GLU A 46 0.82 9.82 -8.40
C GLU A 46 1.12 9.40 -6.95
N ILE A 47 2.32 8.85 -6.71
CA ILE A 47 2.90 8.63 -5.40
C ILE A 47 4.22 9.42 -5.34
N ALA A 48 4.27 10.46 -4.52
CA ALA A 48 5.47 11.28 -4.31
C ALA A 48 6.01 11.06 -2.89
N SER A 49 7.32 10.81 -2.75
CA SER A 49 7.97 10.78 -1.44
C SER A 49 8.56 12.14 -1.07
N ASP A 50 8.67 12.41 0.23
CA ASP A 50 9.41 13.56 0.77
C ASP A 50 10.94 13.42 0.65
N ASP A 51 11.42 12.26 0.21
CA ASP A 51 12.84 11.99 -0.07
C ASP A 51 13.42 12.75 -1.28
N ASN A 52 12.65 13.61 -1.95
CA ASN A 52 13.05 14.28 -3.20
C ASN A 52 13.37 13.30 -4.35
N CYS A 53 12.73 12.14 -4.37
CA CYS A 53 12.78 11.23 -5.52
C CYS A 53 11.74 11.63 -6.58
N PRO A 54 11.95 11.31 -7.87
CA PRO A 54 10.93 11.50 -8.89
C PRO A 54 9.64 10.75 -8.52
N PRO A 55 8.47 11.39 -8.64
CA PRO A 55 7.21 10.76 -8.30
C PRO A 55 6.96 9.52 -9.17
N ILE A 56 6.33 8.52 -8.58
CA ILE A 56 5.81 7.36 -9.30
C ILE A 56 4.47 7.78 -9.89
N VAL A 57 4.29 7.57 -11.19
CA VAL A 57 3.07 7.94 -11.91
C VAL A 57 2.56 6.72 -12.65
N GLY A 58 1.25 6.52 -12.66
CA GLY A 58 0.61 5.45 -13.41
C GLY A 58 -0.87 5.73 -13.71
N ASP A 59 -1.42 4.89 -14.58
CA ASP A 59 -2.82 4.99 -15.03
C ASP A 59 -3.79 4.30 -14.05
N THR A 60 -3.27 3.53 -13.09
CA THR A 60 -4.05 2.94 -11.99
C THR A 60 -3.28 3.03 -10.66
N PRO A 61 -3.98 2.96 -9.51
CA PRO A 61 -3.33 2.85 -8.20
C PRO A 61 -2.38 1.67 -8.11
N ASP A 62 -2.78 0.53 -8.70
CA ASP A 62 -2.01 -0.71 -8.69
C ASP A 62 -0.70 -0.60 -9.46
N VAL A 63 -0.69 0.08 -10.62
CA VAL A 63 0.55 0.35 -11.35
C VAL A 63 1.51 1.16 -10.49
N CYS A 64 1.01 2.20 -9.82
CA CYS A 64 1.85 3.02 -8.94
C CYS A 64 2.41 2.20 -7.77
N HIS A 65 1.55 1.38 -7.13
CA HIS A 65 1.94 0.58 -5.99
C HIS A 65 2.95 -0.52 -6.37
N SER A 66 2.73 -1.25 -7.47
CA SER A 66 3.71 -2.25 -7.95
C SER A 66 5.08 -1.63 -8.20
N LEU A 67 5.14 -0.44 -8.83
CA LEU A 67 6.39 0.27 -9.07
C LEU A 67 7.05 0.74 -7.77
N LEU A 68 6.27 1.16 -6.77
CA LEU A 68 6.79 1.48 -5.44
C LEU A 68 7.46 0.25 -4.81
N LEU A 69 6.75 -0.88 -4.75
CA LEU A 69 7.26 -2.12 -4.15
C LEU A 69 8.51 -2.64 -4.88
N GLN A 70 8.53 -2.54 -6.22
CA GLN A 70 9.70 -2.87 -7.01
C GLN A 70 10.91 -2.00 -6.61
N ARG A 71 10.74 -0.67 -6.51
CA ARG A 71 11.83 0.22 -6.11
C ARG A 71 12.34 -0.04 -4.70
N ILE A 72 11.47 -0.46 -3.79
CA ILE A 72 11.87 -0.88 -2.43
C ILE A 72 12.76 -2.12 -2.49
N ASN A 73 12.35 -3.14 -3.25
CA ASN A 73 13.17 -4.35 -3.44
C ASN A 73 14.51 -4.03 -4.13
N ASP A 74 14.50 -3.16 -5.14
CA ASP A 74 15.70 -2.73 -5.86
C ASP A 74 16.69 -1.99 -4.94
N ALA A 75 16.19 -1.05 -4.12
CA ALA A 75 17.01 -0.29 -3.17
C ALA A 75 17.65 -1.17 -2.10
N LEU A 76 17.00 -2.27 -1.72
CA LEU A 76 17.55 -3.28 -0.81
C LEU A 76 18.40 -4.34 -1.51
N SER A 77 18.33 -4.42 -2.84
CA SER A 77 18.86 -5.54 -3.63
C SER A 77 18.36 -6.91 -3.14
N LEU A 78 17.12 -6.95 -2.62
CA LEU A 78 16.48 -8.12 -2.01
C LEU A 78 14.97 -8.10 -2.29
N ASN A 79 14.38 -9.28 -2.52
CA ASN A 79 12.94 -9.43 -2.63
C ASN A 79 12.29 -9.56 -1.24
N VAL A 80 12.16 -8.43 -0.53
CA VAL A 80 11.59 -8.38 0.84
C VAL A 80 10.08 -8.22 0.86
N VAL A 81 9.50 -7.64 -0.20
CA VAL A 81 8.06 -7.46 -0.35
C VAL A 81 7.57 -8.12 -1.63
N SER A 82 6.35 -8.68 -1.57
CA SER A 82 5.64 -9.15 -2.76
C SER A 82 5.37 -7.98 -3.70
N THR A 83 5.48 -8.18 -5.01
CA THR A 83 5.08 -7.16 -6.01
C THR A 83 3.59 -7.22 -6.36
N ARG A 84 2.79 -8.01 -5.63
CA ARG A 84 1.33 -8.02 -5.76
C ARG A 84 0.78 -6.65 -5.35
N PRO A 85 0.14 -5.90 -6.27
CA PRO A 85 -0.36 -4.58 -5.95
C PRO A 85 -1.57 -4.62 -5.02
N ARG A 86 -1.70 -3.54 -4.24
CA ARG A 86 -2.77 -3.22 -3.30
C ARG A 86 -2.98 -1.70 -3.32
N GLY A 87 -3.04 -1.14 -4.54
CA GLY A 87 -2.93 0.30 -4.77
C GLY A 87 -4.09 1.09 -4.19
N ASN A 88 -5.31 0.57 -4.28
CA ASN A 88 -6.48 1.22 -3.66
C ASN A 88 -6.30 1.39 -2.13
N GLU A 89 -5.72 0.38 -1.48
CA GLU A 89 -5.42 0.43 -0.04
C GLU A 89 -4.24 1.35 0.28
N PHE A 90 -3.19 1.34 -0.54
CA PHE A 90 -2.05 2.26 -0.36
C PHE A 90 -2.49 3.73 -0.49
N PHE A 91 -3.33 4.03 -1.47
CA PHE A 91 -3.94 5.35 -1.66
C PHE A 91 -4.95 5.70 -0.54
N GLY A 92 -5.39 4.73 0.27
CA GLY A 92 -6.35 4.93 1.34
C GLY A 92 -7.81 5.01 0.85
N LEU A 93 -8.08 4.66 -0.40
CA LEU A 93 -9.42 4.71 -1.00
C LEU A 93 -10.36 3.69 -0.39
N THR A 94 -9.84 2.59 0.14
CA THR A 94 -10.60 1.53 0.81
C THR A 94 -10.83 1.80 2.30
N HIS A 95 -10.26 2.89 2.85
CA HIS A 95 -10.46 3.23 4.25
C HIS A 95 -11.96 3.49 4.50
N PRO A 96 -12.61 2.85 5.49
CA PRO A 96 -14.08 2.90 5.61
C PRO A 96 -14.66 4.32 5.72
N THR A 97 -13.98 5.22 6.44
CA THR A 97 -14.37 6.64 6.48
C THR A 97 -14.22 7.32 5.13
N VAL A 98 -13.15 7.03 4.38
CA VAL A 98 -12.95 7.60 3.04
C VAL A 98 -14.04 7.07 2.11
N LEU A 99 -14.25 5.75 2.06
CA LEU A 99 -15.34 5.13 1.28
C LEU A 99 -16.69 5.78 1.59
N HIS A 100 -17.02 5.95 2.87
CA HIS A 100 -18.28 6.55 3.28
C HIS A 100 -18.43 8.00 2.78
N LEU A 101 -17.36 8.80 2.87
CA LEU A 101 -17.35 10.18 2.37
C LEU A 101 -17.46 10.23 0.83
N LEU A 102 -16.75 9.34 0.13
CA LEU A 102 -16.83 9.25 -1.34
C LEU A 102 -18.22 8.82 -1.81
N GLN A 103 -18.82 7.84 -1.14
CA GLN A 103 -20.20 7.40 -1.41
C GLN A 103 -21.25 8.48 -1.17
N SER A 104 -20.99 9.36 -0.21
CA SER A 104 -21.87 10.49 0.14
C SER A 104 -21.69 11.70 -0.77
N SER A 105 -20.67 11.70 -1.64
CA SER A 105 -20.35 12.83 -2.51
C SER A 105 -21.33 12.98 -3.68
N PRO A 106 -21.64 14.21 -4.13
CA PRO A 106 -22.45 14.44 -5.32
C PRO A 106 -21.82 13.80 -6.56
N GLY A 107 -22.63 13.12 -7.37
CA GLY A 107 -22.16 12.49 -8.62
C GLY A 107 -21.74 11.02 -8.48
N THR A 108 -21.52 10.50 -7.28
CA THR A 108 -21.15 9.09 -7.06
C THR A 108 -22.19 8.09 -7.60
N ARG A 109 -23.47 8.48 -7.63
CA ARG A 109 -24.54 7.67 -8.26
C ARG A 109 -24.35 7.43 -9.76
N LYS A 110 -23.47 8.19 -10.43
CA LYS A 110 -23.11 8.01 -11.84
C LYS A 110 -22.02 6.96 -12.05
N CYS A 111 -21.36 6.49 -10.98
CA CYS A 111 -20.39 5.40 -11.01
C CYS A 111 -21.13 4.06 -11.07
N ILE A 112 -21.63 3.71 -12.26
CA ILE A 112 -22.57 2.58 -12.45
C ILE A 112 -21.96 1.21 -12.16
N TYR A 113 -20.64 1.06 -12.27
CA TYR A 113 -19.95 -0.21 -12.00
C TYR A 113 -19.46 -0.33 -10.56
N TYR A 114 -19.51 0.76 -9.79
CA TYR A 114 -19.05 0.75 -8.40
C TYR A 114 -20.00 -0.01 -7.48
N LYS A 115 -19.46 -0.96 -6.72
CA LYS A 115 -20.20 -1.71 -5.70
C LYS A 115 -20.24 -0.92 -4.39
N TRP A 116 -21.45 -0.60 -3.95
CA TRP A 116 -21.69 0.12 -2.70
C TRP A 116 -21.37 -0.77 -1.49
N CYS A 117 -20.33 -0.40 -0.75
CA CYS A 117 -20.03 -0.97 0.57
C CYS A 117 -20.91 -0.32 1.65
N LYS A 118 -21.40 -1.10 2.62
CA LYS A 118 -22.05 -0.55 3.81
C LYS A 118 -20.97 -0.05 4.78
N PHE A 119 -21.17 1.15 5.30
CA PHE A 119 -20.32 1.66 6.38
C PHE A 119 -20.70 0.97 7.68
N GLU A 120 -19.78 0.21 8.26
CA GLU A 120 -19.90 -0.37 9.59
C GLU A 120 -18.91 0.33 10.52
N VAL A 121 -19.44 0.98 11.57
CA VAL A 121 -18.62 1.56 12.63
C VAL A 121 -18.11 0.41 13.49
N VAL A 122 -16.86 -0.01 13.27
CA VAL A 122 -16.21 -0.94 14.19
C VAL A 122 -15.95 -0.16 15.48
N LYS A 123 -16.46 -0.65 16.62
CA LYS A 123 -16.45 0.04 17.91
C LYS A 123 -15.06 0.20 18.57
N ASN A 124 -13.99 -0.15 17.87
CA ASN A 124 -12.62 0.05 18.32
C ASN A 124 -11.85 0.82 17.24
N ALA A 125 -11.27 1.96 17.61
CA ALA A 125 -10.32 2.69 16.76
C ALA A 125 -9.13 1.81 16.34
N ASP A 126 -8.84 0.76 17.12
CA ASP A 126 -7.75 -0.20 16.90
C ASP A 126 -8.13 -1.41 16.02
N ALA A 127 -9.36 -1.48 15.50
CA ALA A 127 -9.84 -2.63 14.72
C ALA A 127 -9.79 -2.41 13.19
N TYR A 128 -9.25 -1.28 12.72
CA TYR A 128 -8.70 -1.25 11.38
C TYR A 128 -7.31 -1.84 11.49
N THR A 129 -7.19 -3.12 11.15
CA THR A 129 -5.90 -3.80 11.09
C THR A 129 -4.95 -2.91 10.32
N GLU A 130 -3.93 -2.38 10.99
CA GLU A 130 -2.68 -2.02 10.34
C GLU A 130 -2.40 -3.15 9.37
N ASP A 131 -2.36 -2.82 8.08
CA ASP A 131 -2.34 -3.84 7.04
C ASP A 131 -1.15 -4.74 7.35
N ASN A 132 -1.42 -6.01 7.72
CA ASN A 132 -0.42 -7.00 8.17
C ASN A 132 0.44 -7.47 6.99
N ASP A 133 0.73 -6.57 6.07
CA ASP A 133 1.30 -6.74 4.76
C ASP A 133 2.46 -5.77 4.64
N ALA A 134 3.63 -6.34 4.38
CA ALA A 134 4.86 -5.58 4.26
C ALA A 134 4.83 -4.57 3.11
N GLY A 135 3.90 -4.68 2.15
CA GLY A 135 3.66 -3.71 1.08
C GLY A 135 2.95 -2.44 1.52
N LEU A 136 2.31 -2.43 2.69
CA LEU A 136 1.40 -1.36 3.12
C LEU A 136 1.74 -0.80 4.51
N SER A 137 2.44 -1.58 5.34
CA SER A 137 2.93 -1.18 6.66
C SER A 137 4.46 -1.13 6.68
N TYR A 138 4.99 -0.01 7.19
CA TYR A 138 6.42 0.15 7.40
C TYR A 138 6.96 -0.84 8.46
N GLU A 139 6.16 -1.11 9.49
CA GLU A 139 6.50 -2.00 10.58
C GLU A 139 6.64 -3.45 10.06
N TYR A 140 5.74 -3.89 9.19
CA TYR A 140 5.83 -5.19 8.50
C TYR A 140 6.96 -5.23 7.46
N LEU A 141 7.21 -4.13 6.73
CA LEU A 141 8.38 -4.01 5.87
C LEU A 141 9.68 -4.22 6.67
N GLN A 142 9.82 -3.55 7.82
CA GLN A 142 11.01 -3.67 8.66
C GLN A 142 11.19 -5.10 9.19
N ARG A 143 10.11 -5.77 9.58
CA ARG A 143 10.12 -7.19 9.96
C ARG A 143 10.63 -8.08 8.81
N SER A 144 10.10 -7.89 7.60
CA SER A 144 10.55 -8.62 6.41
C SER A 144 12.02 -8.39 6.09
N ILE A 145 12.49 -7.13 6.17
CA ILE A 145 13.90 -6.78 5.98
C ILE A 145 14.78 -7.50 7.00
N ASN A 146 14.43 -7.42 8.29
CA ASN A 146 15.19 -8.04 9.37
C ASN A 146 15.23 -9.57 9.23
N PHE A 147 14.11 -10.18 8.83
CA PHE A 147 14.03 -11.61 8.57
C PHE A 147 14.92 -12.04 7.40
N CYS A 148 14.92 -11.30 6.29
CA CYS A 148 15.82 -11.54 5.16
C CYS A 148 17.30 -11.40 5.56
N LYS A 149 17.65 -10.35 6.33
CA LYS A 149 19.02 -10.17 6.86
C LYS A 149 19.46 -11.34 7.74
N TYR A 150 18.61 -11.78 8.67
CA TYR A 150 18.90 -12.94 9.52
C TYR A 150 19.14 -14.21 8.70
N LYS A 151 18.30 -14.49 7.69
CA LYS A 151 18.48 -15.66 6.81
C LYS A 151 19.81 -15.65 6.04
N MET A 152 20.36 -14.48 5.75
CA MET A 152 21.64 -14.35 5.04
C MET A 152 22.86 -14.49 5.96
N ALA A 153 22.72 -14.24 7.26
CA ALA A 153 23.81 -14.31 8.24
C ALA A 153 23.31 -14.81 9.62
N PRO A 154 22.81 -16.05 9.71
CA PRO A 154 22.17 -16.57 10.92
C PRO A 154 23.15 -16.74 12.10
N ASP A 155 24.44 -16.93 11.81
CA ASP A 155 25.48 -17.14 12.82
C ASP A 155 25.99 -15.83 13.45
N VAL A 156 25.58 -14.68 12.92
CA VAL A 156 26.07 -13.35 13.34
C VAL A 156 24.94 -12.50 13.95
N LEU A 157 23.69 -12.72 13.53
CA LEU A 157 22.55 -11.91 13.93
C LEU A 157 21.67 -12.66 14.94
N GLN A 158 21.20 -11.94 15.96
CA GLN A 158 20.23 -12.48 16.92
C GLN A 158 18.90 -12.75 16.19
N LYS A 159 18.29 -13.91 16.49
CA LYS A 159 17.00 -14.33 15.94
C LYS A 159 15.92 -13.27 16.27
N PRO A 160 15.13 -12.78 15.29
CA PRO A 160 14.04 -11.85 15.57
C PRO A 160 12.99 -12.44 16.52
N ASP A 161 12.45 -11.64 17.44
CA ASP A 161 11.46 -12.08 18.45
C ASP A 161 10.19 -12.69 17.81
N ASP A 162 9.77 -12.19 16.65
CA ASP A 162 8.59 -12.66 15.90
C ASP A 162 8.89 -13.85 14.95
N TYR A 163 10.07 -14.48 15.03
CA TYR A 163 10.46 -15.58 14.13
C TYR A 163 9.74 -16.89 14.49
N VAL A 164 8.79 -17.30 13.65
CA VAL A 164 8.16 -18.63 13.69
C VAL A 164 9.00 -19.60 12.84
N ASP A 165 9.53 -20.66 13.46
CA ASP A 165 10.27 -21.70 12.75
C ASP A 165 9.31 -22.55 11.92
N SER A 166 9.44 -22.56 10.59
CA SER A 166 8.56 -23.33 9.69
C SER A 166 8.83 -24.84 9.71
N LYS A 167 9.42 -25.38 10.79
CA LYS A 167 9.73 -26.82 10.89
C LYS A 167 8.62 -27.69 11.46
N ASP A 168 7.54 -27.12 11.97
CA ASP A 168 6.37 -27.89 12.41
C ASP A 168 5.18 -27.71 11.46
N GLY A 169 5.18 -28.52 10.40
CA GLY A 169 3.95 -29.10 9.83
C GLY A 169 3.25 -28.32 8.71
N ILE A 170 3.59 -28.65 7.46
CA ILE A 170 2.61 -29.07 6.43
C ILE A 170 3.33 -29.67 5.23
N HIS A 171 3.20 -30.99 5.10
CA HIS A 171 3.42 -31.73 3.85
C HIS A 171 2.39 -31.23 2.83
N PHE A 172 2.83 -30.69 1.70
CA PHE A 172 1.99 -30.55 0.52
C PHE A 172 2.48 -31.53 -0.54
N PHE A 173 1.60 -32.47 -0.90
CA PHE A 173 1.59 -33.11 -2.21
C PHE A 173 1.07 -32.11 -3.25
#